data_AF-A0A2V7ETQ6-F1
#
_entry.id   AF-A0A2V7ETQ6-F1
#
_cell.length_a   1.000
_cell.length_b   1.000
_cell.length_c   1.000
_cell.angle_alpha   90.00
_cell.angle_beta   90.00
_cell.angle_gamma   90.00
#
_symmetry.space_group_name_H-M   'P 1'
#
loop_
_entity.id
_entity.type
_entity.pdbx_description
1 polymer ?
#
loop_
_entity_poly.entity_id
_entity_poly.type
_entity_poly.pdbx_seq_one_letter_code
_entity_poly.pdbx_strand_id
1 'polypeptide(L)'
;TYAALILTNAAFNLAFAIWILRAFFASIPREIEEAAAVDGCGRLGVLMRVILPLSLPGLVTAVIFAFIAAWNEYIVALTLMTAPERKPLTVGITSYVTAYVQHWNHLFAASVLAIVPVVVLFALIERQLVGGLTAGSVK
;
A
#
# COMPACT_ATOMS: atom_id res chain seq x y z
N THR A 1 -16.43 11.38 6.00
CA THR A 1 -16.79 9.99 6.40
C THR A 1 -15.63 9.05 6.11
N TYR A 2 -15.53 7.87 6.74
CA TYR A 2 -14.42 6.93 6.48
C TYR A 2 -14.31 6.55 4.99
N ALA A 3 -15.46 6.33 4.32
CA ALA A 3 -15.48 6.02 2.89
C ALA A 3 -14.83 7.12 2.02
N ALA A 4 -15.06 8.40 2.34
CA ALA A 4 -14.44 9.50 1.61
C ALA A 4 -12.92 9.46 1.74
N LEU A 5 -12.39 9.28 2.96
CA LEU A 5 -10.95 9.18 3.21
C LEU A 5 -10.34 7.97 2.49
N ILE A 6 -11.01 6.81 2.55
CA ILE A 6 -10.55 5.58 1.89
C ILE A 6 -10.49 5.78 0.37
N LEU A 7 -11.56 6.30 -0.24
CA LEU A 7 -11.63 6.48 -1.70
C LEU A 7 -10.63 7.52 -2.18
N THR A 8 -10.45 8.63 -1.46
CA THR A 8 -9.45 9.63 -1.81
C THR A 8 -8.03 9.07 -1.71
N ASN A 9 -7.70 8.35 -0.64
CA ASN A 9 -6.40 7.69 -0.52
C ASN A 9 -6.19 6.62 -1.58
N ALA A 10 -7.20 5.83 -1.90
CA ALA A 10 -7.13 4.84 -2.97
C ALA A 10 -6.86 5.52 -4.32
N ALA A 11 -7.57 6.61 -4.64
CA ALA A 11 -7.39 7.34 -5.89
C ALA A 11 -5.96 7.90 -6.04
N PHE A 12 -5.39 8.49 -4.99
CA PHE A 12 -4.02 8.99 -5.02
C PHE A 12 -2.97 7.88 -5.21
N ASN A 13 -3.17 6.74 -4.55
CA ASN A 13 -2.23 5.62 -4.61
C ASN A 13 -2.41 4.74 -5.85
N LEU A 14 -3.56 4.82 -6.52
CA LEU A 14 -3.91 3.96 -7.66
C LEU A 14 -2.93 4.11 -8.82
N ALA A 15 -2.55 5.35 -9.16
CA ALA A 15 -1.62 5.60 -10.28
C ALA A 15 -0.27 4.90 -10.05
N PHE A 16 0.24 4.96 -8.81
CA PHE A 16 1.51 4.33 -8.44
C PHE A 16 1.40 2.81 -8.41
N ALA A 17 0.30 2.27 -7.87
CA ALA A 17 0.03 0.84 -7.87
C ALA A 17 -0.05 0.27 -9.30
N ILE A 18 -0.75 0.97 -10.21
CA ILE A 18 -0.83 0.61 -11.64
C ILE A 18 0.57 0.61 -12.27
N TRP A 19 1.39 1.62 -11.96
CA TRP A 19 2.73 1.72 -12.51
C TRP A 19 3.63 0.53 -12.09
N ILE A 20 3.60 0.15 -10.82
CA ILE A 20 4.32 -1.04 -10.30
C ILE A 20 3.79 -2.31 -10.98
N LEU A 21 2.48 -2.54 -10.93
CA LEU A 21 1.87 -3.76 -11.48
C LEU A 21 2.11 -3.89 -12.98
N ARG A 22 2.05 -2.79 -13.73
CA ARG A 22 2.38 -2.78 -15.15
C ARG A 22 3.82 -3.24 -15.42
N ALA A 23 4.78 -2.83 -14.60
CA ALA A 23 6.17 -3.27 -14.75
C ALA A 23 6.30 -4.79 -14.57
N PHE A 24 5.62 -5.37 -13.58
CA PHE A 24 5.62 -6.82 -13.34
C PHE A 24 4.84 -7.61 -14.40
N PHE A 25 3.71 -7.08 -14.88
CA PHE A 25 2.98 -7.72 -15.98
C PHE A 25 3.81 -7.70 -17.28
N ALA A 26 4.52 -6.60 -17.55
CA ALA A 26 5.37 -6.48 -18.74
C ALA A 26 6.60 -7.41 -18.71
N SER A 27 7.04 -7.89 -17.53
CA SER A 27 8.12 -8.87 -17.43
C SER A 27 7.68 -10.31 -17.71
N ILE A 28 6.36 -10.59 -17.78
CA ILE A 28 5.85 -11.93 -18.05
C ILE A 28 5.91 -12.18 -19.58
N PRO A 29 6.57 -13.25 -20.06
CA PRO A 29 6.62 -13.56 -21.48
C PRO A 29 5.22 -13.81 -22.06
N ARG A 30 4.95 -13.22 -23.22
CA ARG A 30 3.67 -13.35 -23.93
C ARG A 30 3.32 -14.81 -24.27
N GLU A 31 4.33 -15.66 -24.45
CA GLU A 31 4.20 -17.09 -24.71
C GLU A 31 3.40 -17.81 -23.61
N ILE A 32 3.50 -17.36 -22.34
CA ILE A 32 2.74 -17.94 -21.23
C ILE A 32 1.24 -17.64 -21.36
N GLU A 33 0.90 -16.42 -21.80
CA GLU A 33 -0.51 -16.06 -22.04
C GLU A 33 -1.09 -16.84 -23.22
N GLU A 34 -0.29 -17.02 -24.28
CA GLU A 34 -0.69 -17.77 -25.48
C GLU A 34 -0.87 -19.27 -25.17
N ALA A 35 0.03 -19.87 -24.38
CA ALA A 35 -0.13 -21.25 -23.91
C ALA A 35 -1.42 -21.44 -23.09
N ALA A 36 -1.68 -20.54 -22.14
CA ALA A 36 -2.90 -20.60 -21.33
C ALA A 36 -4.18 -20.43 -22.18
N ALA A 37 -4.13 -19.60 -23.23
CA ALA A 37 -5.24 -19.45 -24.17
C ALA A 37 -5.47 -20.71 -25.01
N VAL A 38 -4.40 -21.39 -25.45
CA VAL A 38 -4.49 -22.69 -26.13
C VAL A 38 -5.07 -23.78 -25.22
N ASP A 39 -4.73 -23.74 -23.92
CA ASP A 39 -5.32 -24.62 -22.89
C ASP A 39 -6.80 -24.33 -22.57
N GLY A 40 -7.43 -23.42 -23.33
CA GLY A 40 -8.86 -23.10 -23.21
C GLY A 40 -9.19 -22.08 -22.12
N CYS A 41 -8.19 -21.42 -21.52
CA CYS A 41 -8.48 -20.31 -20.61
C CYS A 41 -8.97 -19.08 -21.39
N GLY A 42 -10.17 -18.60 -21.05
CA GLY A 42 -10.62 -17.29 -21.49
C GLY A 42 -9.75 -16.16 -20.93
N ARG A 43 -9.80 -14.97 -21.54
CA ARG A 43 -8.92 -13.82 -21.20
C ARG A 43 -8.93 -13.42 -19.72
N LEU A 44 -10.10 -13.44 -19.07
CA LEU A 44 -10.21 -13.20 -17.63
C LEU A 44 -9.61 -14.36 -16.79
N GLY A 45 -9.71 -15.59 -17.30
CA GLY A 45 -9.09 -16.78 -16.70
C GLY A 45 -7.57 -16.72 -16.76
N VAL A 46 -6.99 -16.32 -17.89
CA VAL A 46 -5.55 -16.08 -18.04
C VAL A 46 -5.07 -15.02 -17.05
N LEU A 47 -5.78 -13.89 -16.95
CA LEU A 47 -5.44 -12.83 -16.00
C LEU A 47 -5.45 -13.34 -14.55
N MET A 48 -6.54 -13.96 -14.11
CA MET A 48 -6.73 -14.31 -12.70
C MET A 48 -5.94 -15.55 -12.26
N ARG A 49 -5.75 -16.54 -13.15
CA ARG A 49 -5.15 -17.84 -12.79
C ARG A 49 -3.68 -17.96 -13.19
N VAL A 50 -3.19 -17.12 -14.10
CA VAL A 50 -1.82 -17.21 -14.62
C VAL A 50 -1.05 -15.93 -14.34
N ILE A 51 -1.49 -14.80 -14.89
CA ILE A 51 -0.77 -13.51 -14.79
C ILE A 51 -0.74 -13.02 -13.33
N LEU A 52 -1.88 -12.97 -12.66
CA LEU A 52 -1.99 -12.45 -11.29
C LEU A 52 -1.09 -13.21 -10.29
N PRO A 53 -1.10 -14.55 -10.19
CA PRO A 53 -0.22 -15.27 -9.28
C PRO A 53 1.27 -15.14 -9.65
N LEU A 54 1.62 -15.06 -10.94
CA LEU A 54 3.00 -14.80 -11.35
C LEU A 54 3.47 -13.39 -10.95
N SER A 55 2.55 -12.43 -10.95
CA SER A 55 2.82 -11.04 -10.52
C SER A 55 2.74 -10.83 -9.01
N LEU A 56 2.52 -11.89 -8.20
CA LEU A 56 2.32 -11.78 -6.76
C LEU A 56 3.42 -10.96 -6.04
N PRO A 57 4.71 -11.09 -6.36
CA PRO A 57 5.75 -10.24 -5.77
C PRO A 57 5.53 -8.74 -6.06
N GLY A 58 5.06 -8.41 -7.25
CA GLY A 58 4.69 -7.04 -7.65
C GLY A 58 3.44 -6.53 -6.96
N LEU A 59 2.44 -7.39 -6.79
CA LEU A 59 1.23 -7.06 -6.03
C LEU A 59 1.54 -6.77 -4.57
N VAL A 60 2.37 -7.61 -3.93
CA VAL A 60 2.84 -7.38 -2.56
C VAL A 60 3.56 -6.04 -2.45
N THR A 61 4.47 -5.75 -3.39
CA THR A 61 5.17 -4.46 -3.44
C THR A 61 4.18 -3.28 -3.53
N ALA A 62 3.21 -3.33 -4.45
CA ALA A 62 2.20 -2.28 -4.60
C ALA A 62 1.36 -2.08 -3.33
N VAL A 63 0.95 -3.18 -2.67
CA VAL A 63 0.17 -3.14 -1.42
C VAL A 63 0.96 -2.48 -0.28
N ILE A 64 2.25 -2.80 -0.14
CA ILE A 64 3.12 -2.17 0.87
C ILE A 64 3.17 -0.66 0.67
N PHE A 65 3.47 -0.22 -0.56
CA PHE A 65 3.58 1.20 -0.84
C PHE A 65 2.26 1.92 -0.59
N ALA A 66 1.14 1.34 -1.03
CA ALA A 66 -0.19 1.89 -0.77
C ALA A 66 -0.50 1.95 0.73
N PHE A 67 -0.14 0.91 1.50
CA PHE A 67 -0.32 0.90 2.96
C PHE A 67 0.51 1.98 3.63
N ILE A 68 1.81 2.07 3.34
CA ILE A 68 2.71 3.06 3.96
C ILE A 68 2.25 4.47 3.61
N ALA A 69 1.88 4.72 2.36
CA ALA A 69 1.38 6.01 1.92
C ALA A 69 0.07 6.39 2.62
N ALA A 70 -0.90 5.47 2.70
CA ALA A 70 -2.17 5.72 3.39
C ALA A 70 -2.02 5.83 4.92
N TRP A 71 -1.09 5.06 5.52
CA TRP A 71 -0.79 5.09 6.95
C TRP A 71 -0.15 6.41 7.36
N ASN A 72 0.75 6.95 6.55
CA ASN A 72 1.43 8.23 6.79
C ASN A 72 0.59 9.44 6.36
N GLU A 73 -0.57 9.21 5.76
CA GLU A 73 -1.39 10.29 5.22
C GLU A 73 -1.96 11.16 6.35
N TYR A 74 -1.81 12.48 6.18
CA TYR A 74 -2.17 13.47 7.18
C TYR A 74 -3.12 14.56 6.66
N ILE A 75 -2.89 15.08 5.45
CA ILE A 75 -3.57 16.28 4.93
C ILE A 75 -5.03 15.99 4.57
N VAL A 76 -5.28 14.94 3.80
CA VAL A 76 -6.62 14.49 3.42
C VAL A 76 -7.41 14.06 4.66
N ALA A 77 -6.78 13.33 5.58
CA ALA A 77 -7.37 12.99 6.87
C ALA A 77 -7.73 14.24 7.70
N LEU A 78 -6.82 15.21 7.84
CA LEU A 78 -7.05 16.45 8.60
C LEU A 78 -8.21 17.27 8.02
N THR A 79 -8.32 17.31 6.70
CA THR A 79 -9.34 18.10 5.99
C THR A 79 -10.71 17.42 5.96
N LEU A 80 -10.76 16.11 5.73
CA LEU A 80 -12.02 15.37 5.59
C LEU A 80 -12.60 14.87 6.92
N MET A 81 -11.77 14.59 7.93
CA MET A 81 -12.20 14.07 9.24
C MET A 81 -12.41 15.21 10.24
N THR A 82 -13.63 15.74 10.27
CA THR A 82 -14.02 16.81 11.21
C THR A 82 -14.30 16.30 12.62
N ALA A 83 -14.85 15.10 12.74
CA ALA A 83 -15.20 14.46 14.01
C ALA A 83 -13.95 13.90 14.72
N PRO A 84 -13.61 14.35 15.94
CA PRO A 84 -12.40 13.92 16.66
C PRO A 84 -12.26 12.40 16.81
N GLU A 85 -13.37 11.72 17.11
CA GLU A 85 -13.44 10.27 17.30
C GLU A 85 -13.21 9.46 16.01
N ARG A 86 -13.17 10.12 14.85
CA ARG A 86 -12.94 9.49 13.55
C ARG A 86 -11.58 9.82 12.95
N LYS A 87 -10.76 10.62 13.62
CA LYS A 87 -9.44 11.00 13.12
C LYS A 87 -8.47 9.82 13.22
N PRO A 88 -7.70 9.53 12.16
CA PRO A 88 -6.65 8.53 12.24
C PRO A 88 -5.55 9.00 13.20
N LEU A 89 -4.75 8.04 13.68
CA LEU A 89 -3.68 8.30 14.65
C LEU A 89 -2.71 9.40 14.18
N THR A 90 -2.38 9.45 12.89
CA THR A 90 -1.53 10.49 12.28
C THR A 90 -2.03 11.91 12.54
N VAL A 91 -3.34 12.11 12.50
CA VAL A 91 -3.95 13.41 12.82
C VAL A 91 -4.19 13.56 14.32
N GLY A 92 -4.57 12.48 15.01
CA GLY A 92 -4.84 12.50 16.44
C GLY A 92 -3.64 12.89 17.30
N ILE A 93 -2.42 12.51 16.89
CA ILE A 93 -1.18 12.83 17.62
C ILE A 93 -0.98 14.34 17.80
N THR A 94 -1.42 15.17 16.84
CA THR A 94 -1.25 16.62 16.93
C THR A 94 -2.14 17.26 18.00
N SER A 95 -3.17 16.55 18.49
CA SER A 95 -4.02 17.04 19.59
C SER A 95 -3.29 17.15 20.93
N TYR A 96 -2.15 16.47 21.09
CA TYR A 96 -1.28 16.60 22.27
C TYR A 96 -0.42 17.86 22.25
N VAL A 97 -0.44 18.59 21.12
CA VAL A 97 0.25 19.86 20.91
C VAL A 97 -0.76 20.99 20.86
N THR A 98 -0.90 21.73 21.96
CA THR A 98 -1.82 22.87 22.04
C THR A 98 -1.07 24.19 22.15
N ALA A 99 -1.79 25.31 21.99
CA ALA A 99 -1.20 26.64 22.11
C ALA A 99 -0.68 26.98 23.52
N TYR A 100 -1.16 26.27 24.55
CA TYR A 100 -0.90 26.61 25.96
C TYR A 100 -0.15 25.51 26.72
N VAL A 101 -0.41 24.24 26.39
CA VAL A 101 0.16 23.08 27.09
C VAL A 101 0.56 22.00 26.08
N GLN A 102 1.75 21.46 26.28
CA GLN A 102 2.32 20.41 25.46
C GLN A 102 2.39 19.11 26.26
N HIS A 103 1.65 18.09 25.83
CA HIS A 103 1.64 16.80 26.51
C HIS A 103 2.67 15.84 25.92
N TRP A 104 3.96 16.11 26.17
CA TRP A 104 5.08 15.34 25.64
C TRP A 104 4.98 13.83 25.90
N ASN A 105 4.55 13.44 27.10
CA ASN A 105 4.42 12.03 27.48
C ASN A 105 3.44 11.29 26.55
N HIS A 106 2.30 11.89 26.25
CA HIS A 106 1.30 11.30 25.37
C HIS A 106 1.74 11.36 23.90
N LEU A 107 2.39 12.44 23.48
CA LEU A 107 2.93 12.60 22.13
C LEU A 107 3.96 11.51 21.80
N PHE A 108 4.91 11.25 22.70
CA PHE A 108 5.93 10.21 22.50
C PHE A 108 5.32 8.81 22.55
N ALA A 109 4.41 8.54 23.50
CA ALA A 109 3.74 7.25 23.58
C ALA A 109 2.94 6.93 22.29
N ALA A 110 2.19 7.90 21.77
CA ALA A 110 1.42 7.74 20.55
C ALA A 110 2.33 7.61 19.31
N SER A 111 3.44 8.35 19.25
CA SER A 111 4.45 8.23 18.18
C SER A 111 5.07 6.83 18.13
N VAL A 112 5.41 6.24 19.28
CA VAL A 112 5.94 4.87 19.34
C VAL A 112 4.90 3.87 18.82
N LEU A 113 3.64 4.00 19.24
CA LEU A 113 2.55 3.15 18.75
C LEU A 113 2.33 3.31 17.23
N ALA A 114 2.49 4.52 16.69
CA ALA A 114 2.34 4.76 15.25
C ALA A 114 3.41 4.07 14.40
N ILE A 115 4.60 3.82 14.96
CA ILE A 115 5.72 3.14 14.29
C ILE A 115 5.50 1.62 14.25
N VAL A 116 4.82 1.04 15.25
CA VAL A 116 4.67 -0.42 15.40
C VAL A 116 4.09 -1.10 14.14
N PRO A 117 2.98 -0.65 13.54
CA PRO A 117 2.41 -1.31 12.36
C PRO A 117 3.36 -1.32 11.15
N VAL A 118 4.13 -0.24 10.98
CA VAL A 118 5.11 -0.12 9.89
C VAL A 118 6.26 -1.09 10.09
N VAL A 119 6.77 -1.21 11.33
CA VAL A 119 7.83 -2.17 11.68
C VAL A 119 7.36 -3.60 11.49
N VAL A 120 6.15 -3.93 11.95
CA VAL A 120 5.56 -5.27 11.78
C VAL A 120 5.40 -5.59 10.30
N LEU A 121 4.85 -4.67 9.51
CA LEU A 121 4.70 -4.86 8.06
C LEU A 121 6.06 -5.09 7.38
N PHE A 122 7.07 -4.29 7.72
CA PHE A 122 8.40 -4.42 7.15
C PHE A 122 9.03 -5.78 7.51
N ALA A 123 8.97 -6.19 8.76
CA ALA A 123 9.50 -7.48 9.23
C ALA A 123 8.84 -8.68 8.53
N LEU A 124 7.55 -8.59 8.18
CA LEU A 124 6.85 -9.66 7.47
C LEU A 124 7.27 -9.76 5.99
N ILE A 125 7.72 -8.66 5.39
CA ILE A 125 7.84 -8.56 3.92
C ILE A 125 9.28 -8.35 3.44
N GLU A 126 10.23 -8.04 4.33
CA GLU A 126 11.65 -7.83 3.98
C GLU A 126 12.22 -8.94 3.07
N ARG A 127 11.82 -10.20 3.29
CA ARG A 127 12.27 -11.35 2.48
C ARG A 127 11.74 -11.33 1.05
N GLN A 128 10.53 -10.83 0.83
CA GLN A 128 9.90 -10.76 -0.49
C GLN A 128 10.38 -9.53 -1.27
N LEU A 129 10.72 -8.44 -0.56
CA LEU A 129 11.27 -7.23 -1.16
C LEU A 129 12.66 -7.47 -1.78
N VAL A 130 13.52 -8.22 -1.09
CA VAL A 130 14.87 -8.57 -1.57
C VAL A 130 14.81 -9.42 -2.84
N GLY A 131 13.90 -10.40 -2.91
CA GLY A 131 13.73 -11.23 -4.11
C GLY A 131 13.08 -10.51 -5.29
N GLY A 132 12.14 -9.59 -5.03
CA GLY A 132 11.43 -8.82 -6.07
C GLY A 132 12.31 -7.79 -6.78
N LEU A 133 13.19 -7.11 -6.04
CA LEU A 133 14.12 -6.11 -6.59
C LEU A 133 15.18 -6.73 -7.51
N THR A 134 15.62 -7.96 -7.23
CA THR A 134 16.59 -8.69 -8.07
C THR A 134 15.97 -9.27 -9.34
N ALA A 135 14.68 -9.66 -9.30
CA ALA A 135 14.00 -10.27 -10.44
C ALA A 135 13.75 -9.30 -11.61
N GLY A 136 13.54 -8.00 -11.32
CA GLY A 136 13.38 -6.96 -12.35
C GLY A 136 14.70 -6.39 -12.92
N SER A 137 15.86 -6.83 -12.39
CA SER A 137 17.17 -6.30 -12.79
C SER A 137 17.84 -7.09 -13.92
N VAL A 138 17.28 -8.23 -14.33
CA VAL A 138 17.84 -9.03 -15.42
C VAL A 138 17.10 -8.68 -16.70
N LYS A 139 17.78 -7.92 -17.57
CA LYS A 139 17.44 -7.74 -18.99
C LYS A 139 17.88 -8.96 -19.78
#